data_AF-A0A067LZE0-F1
#
_entry.id   AF-A0A067LZE0-F1
#
_cell.length_a   1.000
_cell.length_b   1.000
_cell.length_c   1.000
_cell.angle_alpha   90.00
_cell.angle_beta   90.00
_cell.angle_gamma   90.00
#
_symmetry.space_group_name_H-M   'P 1'
#
loop_
_entity.id
_entity.type
_entity.pdbx_description
1 polymer ?
#
loop_
_entity_poly.entity_id
_entity_poly.type
_entity_poly.pdbx_seq_one_letter_code
_entity_poly.pdbx_strand_id
1 'polypeptide(L)'
;MADKATRAPTKAEPKQKGPPPTAVPPPKPKLSKAERRELQEKQRAAKSEAAAAGPSTKPGPAKQKPQKPSADAPPFSVAASQQGAAAPSRRRSFSSSTGPGAAHDIRSLHIFSHFGLPKSSSHGIKGDIHPAIVRLALQFSEFKIVGANARCIATLTAFKTLIQEYQTPPQITLSRHLMTYLSPQISYLVSAGRPMSVSMGNAIRHLKYEISILDIDMPEQDAKNFLCERINHFIRDRIVVADQVIQQLCLEKIHNGDIVLTYARSSVVEKALLEAHQAHISFSVIVVDSLPLGEAKHLLHTLTSAGIPTTYITLPALPSILSSVTTVLLGAHALHSNGALFSRAGTALVAMMARSRGVPVLVCCETYKFSDGVSLDSFTKNELAPAPKKSPNSTNPPNLHVLSPLYDLTPPSNITAVVTEVGLIPPSSVPMVISGRGLNQGA
;
A
#
# COMPACT_ATOMS: atom_id res chain seq x y z
N MET A 1 -50.46 20.20 62.67
CA MET A 1 -51.89 20.48 62.40
C MET A 1 -52.02 20.51 60.87
N ALA A 2 -52.38 19.38 60.26
CA ALA A 2 -53.73 19.05 59.75
C ALA A 2 -54.11 19.93 58.53
N ASP A 3 -54.62 19.47 57.38
CA ASP A 3 -55.15 18.17 56.96
C ASP A 3 -55.30 18.10 55.41
N LYS A 4 -55.65 16.91 54.92
CA LYS A 4 -55.94 16.38 53.56
C LYS A 4 -56.81 17.20 52.59
N ALA A 5 -56.67 16.88 51.28
CA ALA A 5 -57.76 16.40 50.40
C ALA A 5 -57.19 15.85 49.05
N THR A 6 -57.20 14.54 48.77
CA THR A 6 -58.23 13.70 48.08
C THR A 6 -58.43 13.97 46.58
N ARG A 7 -58.01 13.02 45.71
CA ARG A 7 -58.72 12.70 44.46
C ARG A 7 -58.33 11.31 43.88
N ALA A 8 -59.34 10.51 43.59
CA ALA A 8 -59.36 9.29 42.77
C ALA A 8 -60.79 9.16 42.18
N PRO A 9 -61.14 8.23 41.28
CA PRO A 9 -60.38 7.53 40.22
C PRO A 9 -61.12 7.56 38.85
N THR A 10 -60.48 7.15 37.74
CA THR A 10 -61.18 6.81 36.48
C THR A 10 -60.62 5.57 35.80
N LYS A 11 -61.53 4.80 35.20
CA LYS A 11 -61.53 3.38 34.81
C LYS A 11 -60.72 3.02 33.53
N ALA A 12 -60.38 1.72 33.46
CA ALA A 12 -59.86 0.92 32.33
C ALA A 12 -60.84 0.89 31.12
N GLU A 13 -60.44 0.65 29.86
CA GLU A 13 -59.85 -0.53 29.16
C GLU A 13 -59.51 -0.12 27.68
N PRO A 14 -59.03 -0.96 26.72
CA PRO A 14 -58.32 -2.26 26.77
C PRO A 14 -57.00 -2.28 25.97
N LYS A 15 -56.10 -3.24 26.28
CA LYS A 15 -54.88 -3.52 25.49
C LYS A 15 -55.16 -4.57 24.40
N GLN A 16 -54.80 -4.26 23.15
CA GLN A 16 -54.75 -5.21 22.03
C GLN A 16 -53.52 -6.13 22.11
N LYS A 17 -53.74 -7.39 21.73
CA LYS A 17 -52.80 -8.53 21.77
C LYS A 17 -51.70 -8.42 20.71
N GLY A 18 -50.44 -8.57 21.14
CA GLY A 18 -49.29 -8.89 20.27
C GLY A 18 -49.12 -10.40 20.06
N PRO A 19 -48.38 -10.84 19.02
CA PRO A 19 -48.26 -12.23 18.60
C PRO A 19 -47.42 -13.10 19.58
N PRO A 20 -47.59 -14.43 19.57
CA PRO A 20 -47.04 -15.32 20.60
C PRO A 20 -45.53 -15.55 20.45
N PRO A 21 -44.81 -15.86 21.54
CA PRO A 21 -43.37 -16.11 21.51
C PRO A 21 -43.08 -17.50 20.94
N THR A 22 -42.18 -17.55 19.95
CA THR A 22 -41.61 -18.78 19.39
C THR A 22 -40.77 -19.53 20.43
N ALA A 23 -41.08 -20.81 20.61
CA ALA A 23 -40.41 -21.73 21.52
C ALA A 23 -38.92 -21.92 21.18
N VAL A 24 -38.07 -21.77 22.21
CA VAL A 24 -36.64 -22.07 22.17
C VAL A 24 -36.45 -23.60 22.31
N PRO A 25 -35.74 -24.30 21.40
CA PRO A 25 -35.44 -25.72 21.56
C PRO A 25 -34.33 -25.95 22.61
N PRO A 26 -34.33 -27.10 23.32
CA PRO A 26 -33.42 -27.35 24.43
C PRO A 26 -31.96 -27.53 23.97
N PRO A 27 -30.96 -27.25 24.84
CA PRO A 27 -29.55 -27.29 24.47
C PRO A 27 -29.06 -28.74 24.28
N LYS A 28 -28.31 -28.97 23.20
CA LYS A 28 -27.66 -30.26 22.88
C LYS A 28 -26.59 -30.61 23.94
N PRO A 29 -26.44 -31.87 24.35
CA PRO A 29 -25.44 -32.27 25.33
C PRO A 29 -24.01 -32.03 24.79
N LYS A 30 -23.15 -31.43 25.61
CA LYS A 30 -21.74 -31.18 25.30
C LYS A 30 -20.99 -32.53 25.31
N LEU A 31 -20.71 -33.08 24.12
CA LEU A 31 -19.84 -34.25 23.97
C LEU A 31 -18.47 -34.03 24.61
N SER A 32 -17.97 -35.06 25.29
CA SER A 32 -16.67 -35.05 25.95
C SER A 32 -15.52 -35.05 24.93
N LYS A 33 -14.33 -34.62 25.37
CA LYS A 33 -13.13 -34.53 24.51
C LYS A 33 -12.71 -35.89 23.94
N ALA A 34 -13.04 -36.99 24.61
CA ALA A 34 -12.77 -38.35 24.17
C ALA A 34 -13.68 -38.75 22.99
N GLU A 35 -14.99 -38.51 23.11
CA GLU A 35 -15.95 -38.86 22.06
C GLU A 35 -15.73 -38.04 20.77
N ARG A 36 -15.28 -36.79 20.87
CA ARG A 36 -14.88 -35.99 19.69
C ARG A 36 -13.69 -36.57 18.94
N ARG A 37 -12.75 -37.18 19.67
CA ARG A 37 -11.55 -37.77 19.07
C ARG A 37 -11.90 -39.05 18.32
N GLU A 38 -12.76 -39.89 18.90
CA GLU A 38 -13.27 -41.11 18.23
C GLU A 38 -14.11 -40.78 16.99
N LEU A 39 -14.94 -39.73 17.03
CA LEU A 39 -15.71 -39.29 15.87
C LEU A 39 -14.82 -38.77 14.74
N GLN A 40 -13.74 -38.07 15.08
CA GLN A 40 -12.77 -37.58 14.11
C GLN A 40 -11.94 -38.72 13.49
N GLU A 41 -11.64 -39.75 14.27
CA GLU A 41 -10.89 -40.93 13.82
C GLU A 41 -11.75 -41.83 12.93
N LYS A 42 -13.04 -42.02 13.28
CA LYS A 42 -14.03 -42.70 12.42
C LYS A 42 -14.26 -41.94 11.11
N GLN A 43 -14.29 -40.61 11.13
CA GLN A 43 -14.42 -39.80 9.91
C GLN A 43 -13.15 -39.84 9.03
N ARG A 44 -11.96 -39.95 9.63
CA ARG A 44 -10.72 -40.16 8.87
C ARG A 44 -10.69 -41.54 8.22
N ALA A 45 -11.10 -42.58 8.94
CA ALA A 45 -11.21 -43.95 8.41
C ALA A 45 -12.20 -44.05 7.23
N ALA A 46 -13.39 -43.45 7.37
CA ALA A 46 -14.39 -43.43 6.31
C ALA A 46 -13.93 -42.65 5.06
N LYS A 47 -13.11 -41.60 5.24
CA LYS A 47 -12.58 -40.79 4.14
C LYS A 47 -11.40 -41.47 3.44
N SER A 48 -10.61 -42.29 4.14
CA SER A 48 -9.59 -43.13 3.51
C SER A 48 -10.20 -44.30 2.73
N GLU A 49 -11.34 -44.84 3.16
CA GLU A 49 -12.06 -45.89 2.43
C GLU A 49 -12.79 -45.34 1.20
N ALA A 50 -13.34 -44.12 1.26
CA ALA A 50 -13.96 -43.46 0.12
C ALA A 50 -12.94 -42.98 -0.95
N ALA A 51 -11.67 -42.81 -0.61
CA ALA A 51 -10.61 -42.43 -1.55
C ALA A 51 -10.03 -43.63 -2.32
N ALA A 52 -10.34 -44.87 -1.92
CA ALA A 52 -9.91 -46.10 -2.59
C ALA A 52 -10.92 -46.61 -3.65
N ALA A 53 -12.09 -45.98 -3.77
CA ALA A 53 -13.09 -46.30 -4.80
C ALA A 53 -13.16 -45.17 -5.84
N GLY A 54 -12.40 -45.32 -6.93
CA GLY A 54 -12.43 -44.42 -8.08
C GLY A 54 -13.78 -44.48 -8.84
N PRO A 55 -14.19 -43.39 -9.53
CA PRO A 55 -15.51 -43.30 -10.13
C PRO A 55 -15.65 -44.13 -11.41
N SER A 56 -16.64 -45.03 -11.42
CA SER A 56 -17.10 -45.81 -12.58
C SER A 56 -18.02 -44.98 -13.49
N THR A 57 -17.64 -44.84 -14.76
CA THR A 57 -18.43 -44.27 -15.85
C THR A 57 -19.28 -45.34 -16.56
N LYS A 58 -20.50 -44.98 -16.99
CA LYS A 58 -21.31 -45.72 -17.98
C LYS A 58 -22.02 -44.76 -18.97
N PRO A 59 -22.37 -45.21 -20.19
CA PRO A 59 -22.08 -44.48 -21.43
C PRO A 59 -23.31 -44.06 -22.26
N GLY A 60 -23.09 -43.13 -23.21
CA GLY A 60 -24.02 -42.72 -24.29
C GLY A 60 -23.29 -42.55 -25.64
N PRO A 61 -24.00 -42.56 -26.78
CA PRO A 61 -23.57 -43.33 -27.96
C PRO A 61 -22.83 -42.57 -29.09
N ALA A 62 -21.98 -43.37 -29.75
CA ALA A 62 -21.39 -43.35 -31.10
C ALA A 62 -21.59 -42.15 -32.05
N LYS A 63 -20.46 -41.62 -32.55
CA LYS A 63 -20.29 -41.22 -33.96
C LYS A 63 -18.83 -41.44 -34.42
N GLN A 64 -18.69 -42.12 -35.56
CA GLN A 64 -17.46 -42.61 -36.18
C GLN A 64 -16.65 -41.49 -36.88
N LYS A 65 -15.30 -41.61 -36.85
CA LYS A 65 -14.39 -41.25 -37.95
C LYS A 65 -13.15 -42.18 -37.93
N PRO A 66 -12.48 -42.44 -39.08
CA PRO A 66 -11.67 -43.64 -39.29
C PRO A 66 -10.18 -43.53 -38.89
N GLN A 67 -9.63 -44.72 -38.62
CA GLN A 67 -8.24 -45.21 -38.36
C GLN A 67 -7.17 -44.80 -39.41
N LYS A 68 -5.83 -44.90 -39.29
CA LYS A 68 -4.75 -45.51 -38.42
C LYS A 68 -3.38 -45.07 -39.06
N PRO A 69 -2.16 -45.60 -38.73
CA PRO A 69 -1.57 -46.25 -37.52
C PRO A 69 -0.20 -45.60 -37.07
N SER A 70 0.17 -45.49 -35.78
CA SER A 70 0.95 -46.38 -34.87
C SER A 70 2.28 -46.99 -35.35
N ALA A 71 3.38 -46.72 -34.61
CA ALA A 71 4.50 -47.63 -34.23
C ALA A 71 5.49 -46.84 -33.34
N ASP A 72 5.60 -47.10 -32.03
CA ASP A 72 6.41 -48.12 -31.33
C ASP A 72 7.88 -47.67 -31.08
N ALA A 73 8.19 -47.44 -29.79
CA ALA A 73 9.49 -47.68 -29.15
C ALA A 73 9.48 -49.15 -28.60
N PRO A 74 10.56 -49.81 -28.10
CA PRO A 74 11.85 -49.34 -27.52
C PRO A 74 13.02 -50.27 -28.00
N PRO A 75 14.14 -50.64 -27.31
CA PRO A 75 14.66 -50.30 -25.98
C PRO A 75 16.20 -50.00 -25.87
N PHE A 76 16.62 -49.70 -24.64
CA PHE A 76 18.00 -49.50 -24.18
C PHE A 76 18.89 -50.75 -24.28
N SER A 77 20.18 -50.56 -24.62
CA SER A 77 21.28 -51.41 -24.14
C SER A 77 22.61 -50.66 -24.08
N VAL A 78 23.36 -50.96 -23.03
CA VAL A 78 24.68 -50.49 -22.61
C VAL A 78 25.84 -50.96 -23.50
N ALA A 79 26.86 -50.11 -23.75
CA ALA A 79 28.28 -50.48 -23.80
C ALA A 79 29.19 -49.24 -23.96
N ALA A 80 30.35 -49.30 -23.31
CA ALA A 80 31.38 -48.26 -23.25
C ALA A 80 32.42 -48.39 -24.38
N SER A 81 32.92 -47.26 -24.90
CA SER A 81 34.32 -47.11 -25.36
C SER A 81 34.65 -45.67 -25.80
N GLN A 82 35.63 -45.08 -25.12
CA GLN A 82 36.74 -44.21 -25.56
C GLN A 82 36.60 -43.18 -26.71
N GLN A 83 37.06 -41.96 -26.34
CA GLN A 83 37.87 -40.98 -27.09
C GLN A 83 37.33 -40.37 -28.41
N GLY A 84 37.29 -39.03 -28.43
CA GLY A 84 37.61 -38.26 -29.63
C GLY A 84 36.68 -37.10 -29.98
N ALA A 85 37.27 -35.90 -29.97
CA ALA A 85 36.94 -34.74 -30.80
C ALA A 85 35.65 -33.95 -30.54
N ALA A 86 35.86 -32.66 -30.32
CA ALA A 86 34.88 -31.61 -30.15
C ALA A 86 34.09 -31.31 -31.44
N ALA A 87 32.78 -31.05 -31.28
CA ALA A 87 31.94 -30.36 -32.28
C ALA A 87 30.96 -29.40 -31.56
N PRO A 88 30.68 -28.21 -32.14
CA PRO A 88 30.14 -27.08 -31.38
C PRO A 88 28.60 -27.09 -31.30
N SER A 89 28.10 -26.80 -30.09
CA SER A 89 26.67 -26.58 -29.83
C SER A 89 26.21 -25.22 -30.38
N ARG A 90 25.23 -25.29 -31.27
CA ARG A 90 24.56 -24.18 -31.97
C ARG A 90 23.73 -23.32 -30.98
N ARG A 91 24.34 -22.30 -30.38
CA ARG A 91 23.61 -21.20 -29.71
C ARG A 91 23.06 -20.26 -30.77
N ARG A 92 21.74 -20.03 -30.77
CA ARG A 92 21.09 -18.97 -31.55
C ARG A 92 21.61 -17.61 -31.06
N SER A 93 22.37 -16.92 -31.90
CA SER A 93 22.77 -15.54 -31.71
C SER A 93 21.63 -14.61 -32.10
N PHE A 94 21.21 -13.74 -31.17
CA PHE A 94 20.50 -12.52 -31.50
C PHE A 94 21.54 -11.53 -32.03
N SER A 95 21.44 -11.13 -33.30
CA SER A 95 22.26 -10.10 -33.90
C SER A 95 21.72 -8.71 -33.50
N SER A 96 22.41 -8.02 -32.60
CA SER A 96 22.26 -6.57 -32.43
C SER A 96 23.24 -5.87 -33.38
N SER A 97 22.70 -5.08 -34.31
CA SER A 97 23.43 -4.20 -35.20
C SER A 97 24.32 -3.22 -34.42
N THR A 98 25.63 -3.35 -34.58
CA THR A 98 26.65 -2.45 -34.01
C THR A 98 26.81 -1.20 -34.89
N GLY A 99 26.42 -0.03 -34.35
CA GLY A 99 27.05 1.23 -34.73
C GLY A 99 28.39 1.41 -34.00
N PRO A 100 29.37 2.12 -34.56
CA PRO A 100 30.69 2.25 -33.94
C PRO A 100 30.62 3.27 -32.79
N GLY A 101 30.59 2.76 -31.56
CA GLY A 101 30.59 3.60 -30.36
C GLY A 101 30.11 2.87 -29.10
N ALA A 102 30.55 1.64 -28.86
CA ALA A 102 30.16 0.88 -27.67
C ALA A 102 31.35 0.06 -27.15
N ALA A 103 32.27 0.73 -26.48
CA ALA A 103 33.34 0.08 -25.73
C ALA A 103 33.51 0.80 -24.39
N HIS A 104 32.69 0.40 -23.41
CA HIS A 104 32.92 0.39 -21.96
C HIS A 104 31.56 0.36 -21.24
N ASP A 105 30.90 -0.80 -21.23
CA ASP A 105 29.69 -1.01 -20.42
C ASP A 105 29.93 -2.21 -19.49
N ILE A 106 30.91 -2.07 -18.60
CA ILE A 106 31.21 -3.08 -17.57
C ILE A 106 30.30 -2.79 -16.37
N ARG A 107 29.23 -3.58 -16.23
CA ARG A 107 28.52 -3.89 -14.98
C ARG A 107 28.16 -2.69 -14.10
N SER A 108 27.41 -1.73 -14.66
CA SER A 108 26.49 -0.97 -13.80
C SER A 108 25.58 -1.98 -13.07
N LEU A 109 25.15 -1.68 -11.83
CA LEU A 109 24.26 -2.55 -11.06
C LEU A 109 22.95 -2.78 -11.85
N HIS A 110 22.93 -3.81 -12.72
CA HIS A 110 21.81 -4.16 -13.61
C HIS A 110 20.50 -4.36 -12.85
N ILE A 111 20.57 -4.68 -11.55
CA ILE A 111 19.40 -4.78 -10.68
C ILE A 111 18.64 -3.45 -10.51
N PHE A 112 19.23 -2.32 -10.92
CA PHE A 112 18.58 -1.01 -10.95
C PHE A 112 18.40 -0.46 -12.38
N SER A 113 18.75 -1.21 -13.43
CA SER A 113 18.71 -0.69 -14.81
C SER A 113 17.28 -0.48 -15.33
N HIS A 114 16.29 -1.11 -14.71
CA HIS A 114 14.87 -0.88 -15.03
C HIS A 114 14.31 0.38 -14.36
N PHE A 115 15.04 1.02 -13.45
CA PHE A 115 14.61 2.30 -12.90
C PHE A 115 14.85 3.41 -13.91
N GLY A 116 13.76 4.07 -14.33
CA GLY A 116 13.86 5.30 -15.10
C GLY A 116 14.61 6.34 -14.28
N LEU A 117 15.79 6.76 -14.76
CA LEU A 117 16.50 7.86 -14.16
C LEU A 117 15.62 9.12 -14.19
N PRO A 118 15.66 9.98 -13.15
CA PRO A 118 14.95 11.25 -13.15
C PRO A 118 15.33 12.04 -14.40
N LYS A 119 14.35 12.31 -15.27
CA LYS A 119 14.57 13.08 -16.49
C LYS A 119 14.63 14.56 -16.13
N SER A 120 15.63 15.27 -16.65
CA SER A 120 15.73 16.74 -16.52
C SER A 120 14.44 17.40 -17.01
N SER A 121 13.98 18.43 -16.29
CA SER A 121 12.74 19.20 -16.53
C SER A 121 12.69 19.94 -17.87
N SER A 122 13.71 19.85 -18.71
CA SER A 122 13.80 20.45 -20.05
C SER A 122 13.07 19.65 -21.15
N HIS A 123 12.08 18.83 -20.80
CA HIS A 123 11.29 18.11 -21.81
C HIS A 123 10.22 19.05 -22.37
N GLY A 124 10.28 19.32 -23.68
CA GLY A 124 9.20 20.03 -24.37
C GLY A 124 7.85 19.35 -24.10
N ILE A 125 6.87 20.13 -23.69
CA ILE A 125 5.52 19.66 -23.40
C ILE A 125 4.93 19.18 -24.73
N LYS A 126 4.83 17.86 -24.91
CA LYS A 126 4.18 17.27 -26.08
C LYS A 126 2.72 16.98 -25.74
N GLY A 127 1.81 17.61 -26.46
CA GLY A 127 0.36 17.42 -26.32
C GLY A 127 -0.33 18.45 -25.44
N ASP A 128 -1.65 18.32 -25.32
CA ASP A 128 -2.52 19.20 -24.54
C ASP A 128 -2.47 18.81 -23.05
N ILE A 129 -1.49 19.34 -22.32
CA ILE A 129 -1.30 19.09 -20.89
C ILE A 129 -1.78 20.31 -20.10
N HIS A 130 -2.63 20.07 -19.11
CA HIS A 130 -3.26 21.12 -18.31
C HIS A 130 -2.20 21.89 -17.47
N PRO A 131 -2.20 23.23 -17.40
CA PRO A 131 -1.20 24.01 -16.67
C PRO A 131 -1.03 23.65 -15.19
N ALA A 132 -2.14 23.32 -14.52
CA ALA A 132 -2.11 22.83 -13.13
C ALA A 132 -1.27 21.55 -12.96
N ILE A 133 -1.30 20.64 -13.96
CA ILE A 133 -0.52 19.39 -13.96
C ILE A 133 0.95 19.68 -14.23
N VAL A 134 1.25 20.61 -15.14
CA VAL A 134 2.63 21.07 -15.39
C VAL A 134 3.26 21.63 -14.12
N ARG A 135 2.55 22.53 -13.42
CA ARG A 135 3.01 23.10 -12.14
C ARG A 135 3.24 22.01 -11.10
N LEU A 136 2.31 21.06 -10.98
CA LEU A 136 2.42 19.96 -10.01
C LEU A 136 3.62 19.05 -10.33
N ALA A 137 3.83 18.71 -11.61
CA ALA A 137 4.96 17.90 -12.05
C ALA A 137 6.30 18.56 -11.67
N LEU A 138 6.42 19.89 -11.87
CA LEU A 138 7.61 20.63 -11.46
C LEU A 138 7.83 20.60 -9.93
N GLN A 139 6.76 20.79 -9.14
CA GLN A 139 6.84 20.68 -7.68
C GLN A 139 7.25 19.29 -7.22
N PHE A 140 6.84 18.24 -7.94
CA PHE A 140 7.31 16.89 -7.69
C PHE A 140 8.77 16.72 -8.06
N SER A 141 9.19 17.07 -9.29
CA SER A 141 10.58 16.90 -9.74
C SER A 141 11.59 17.63 -8.85
N GLU A 142 11.21 18.78 -8.29
CA GLU A 142 12.05 19.56 -7.38
C GLU A 142 11.99 19.09 -5.92
N PHE A 143 11.24 18.02 -5.62
CA PHE A 143 11.03 17.51 -4.26
C PHE A 143 10.48 18.57 -3.29
N LYS A 144 9.71 19.55 -3.79
CA LYS A 144 8.96 20.50 -2.94
C LYS A 144 7.80 19.82 -2.22
N ILE A 145 7.18 18.83 -2.86
CA ILE A 145 6.13 17.99 -2.28
C ILE A 145 6.61 16.53 -2.29
N VAL A 146 6.86 15.96 -1.12
CA VAL A 146 7.50 14.64 -0.99
C VAL A 146 6.61 13.57 -0.35
N GLY A 147 5.94 13.90 0.77
CA GLY A 147 5.18 12.93 1.55
C GLY A 147 4.02 12.29 0.77
N ALA A 148 3.72 11.02 1.05
CA ALA A 148 2.70 10.26 0.33
C ALA A 148 1.29 10.90 0.39
N ASN A 149 0.91 11.50 1.53
CA ASN A 149 -0.35 12.23 1.69
C ASN A 149 -0.33 13.52 0.90
N ALA A 150 0.71 14.33 1.09
CA ALA A 150 0.85 15.63 0.44
C ALA A 150 0.82 15.49 -1.10
N ARG A 151 1.51 14.48 -1.65
CA ARG A 151 1.49 14.17 -3.08
C ARG A 151 0.09 13.77 -3.56
N CYS A 152 -0.60 12.92 -2.80
CA CYS A 152 -1.97 12.50 -3.14
C CYS A 152 -2.95 13.67 -3.12
N ILE A 153 -2.95 14.48 -2.05
CA ILE A 153 -3.81 15.66 -1.92
C ILE A 153 -3.52 16.65 -3.06
N ALA A 154 -2.25 16.96 -3.32
CA ALA A 154 -1.88 17.88 -4.39
C ALA A 154 -2.33 17.39 -5.78
N THR A 155 -2.24 16.07 -6.03
CA THR A 155 -2.72 15.44 -7.28
C THR A 155 -4.23 15.58 -7.42
N LEU A 156 -4.98 15.25 -6.37
CA LEU A 156 -6.44 15.36 -6.36
C LEU A 156 -6.91 16.81 -6.50
N THR A 157 -6.25 17.76 -5.83
CA THR A 157 -6.55 19.19 -5.97
C THR A 157 -6.27 19.68 -7.39
N ALA A 158 -5.17 19.26 -8.02
CA ALA A 158 -4.90 19.61 -9.41
C ALA A 158 -5.93 18.98 -10.37
N PHE A 159 -6.41 17.77 -10.08
CA PHE A 159 -7.49 17.14 -10.84
C PHE A 159 -8.83 17.83 -10.70
N LYS A 160 -9.15 18.42 -9.53
CA LYS A 160 -10.34 19.27 -9.40
C LYS A 160 -10.29 20.46 -10.35
N THR A 161 -9.16 21.19 -10.37
CA THR A 161 -8.97 22.32 -11.28
C THR A 161 -9.10 21.87 -12.74
N LEU A 162 -8.46 20.76 -13.09
CA LEU A 162 -8.53 20.19 -14.44
C LEU A 162 -9.95 19.79 -14.85
N ILE A 163 -10.69 19.11 -13.97
CA ILE A 163 -12.07 18.68 -14.27
C ILE A 163 -13.00 19.88 -14.42
N GLN A 164 -12.79 20.92 -13.62
CA GLN A 164 -13.61 22.13 -13.69
C GLN A 164 -13.38 22.91 -14.98
N GLU A 165 -12.12 23.00 -15.44
CA GLU A 165 -11.73 23.72 -16.66
C GLU A 165 -11.89 22.88 -17.94
N TYR A 166 -12.06 21.56 -17.81
CA TYR A 166 -12.29 20.64 -18.93
C TYR A 166 -13.57 20.99 -19.69
N GLN A 167 -13.60 20.77 -21.00
CA GLN A 167 -14.81 20.91 -21.84
C GLN A 167 -15.00 19.65 -22.69
N THR A 168 -16.23 19.16 -22.76
CA THR A 168 -16.54 17.96 -23.54
C THR A 168 -16.61 18.30 -25.04
N PRO A 169 -15.89 17.56 -25.92
CA PRO A 169 -16.06 17.71 -27.35
C PRO A 169 -17.50 17.40 -27.79
N PRO A 170 -18.00 18.06 -28.85
CA PRO A 170 -19.34 17.78 -29.36
C PRO A 170 -19.47 16.29 -29.76
N GLN A 171 -20.64 15.70 -29.49
CA GLN A 171 -21.02 14.31 -29.81
C GLN A 171 -20.41 13.19 -28.92
N ILE A 172 -19.61 13.51 -27.91
CA ILE A 172 -19.10 12.51 -26.96
C ILE A 172 -19.61 12.85 -25.56
N THR A 173 -19.93 11.84 -24.76
CA THR A 173 -20.31 12.01 -23.35
C THR A 173 -19.09 12.32 -22.47
N LEU A 174 -19.27 13.15 -21.44
CA LEU A 174 -18.25 13.51 -20.46
C LEU A 174 -17.50 12.28 -19.90
N SER A 175 -18.24 11.27 -19.42
CA SER A 175 -17.67 10.07 -18.77
C SER A 175 -16.66 9.33 -19.66
N ARG A 176 -16.99 9.13 -20.94
CA ARG A 176 -16.13 8.45 -21.91
C ARG A 176 -14.88 9.26 -22.28
N HIS A 177 -15.05 10.55 -22.58
CA HIS A 177 -13.91 11.36 -23.04
C HIS A 177 -12.98 11.75 -21.89
N LEU A 178 -13.52 12.06 -20.71
CA LEU A 178 -12.73 12.49 -19.55
C LEU A 178 -11.70 11.42 -19.13
N MET A 179 -12.06 10.13 -19.18
CA MET A 179 -11.11 9.04 -18.91
C MET A 179 -9.92 9.02 -19.89
N THR A 180 -10.18 9.31 -21.15
CA THR A 180 -9.17 9.35 -22.21
C THR A 180 -8.31 10.60 -22.05
N TYR A 181 -8.93 11.74 -21.71
CA TYR A 181 -8.27 13.02 -21.45
C TYR A 181 -7.34 12.97 -20.22
N LEU A 182 -7.72 12.27 -19.14
CA LEU A 182 -6.89 12.15 -17.93
C LEU A 182 -5.60 11.33 -18.15
N SER A 183 -5.58 10.40 -19.11
CA SER A 183 -4.49 9.44 -19.25
C SER A 183 -3.16 10.08 -19.68
N PRO A 184 -3.12 11.00 -20.66
CA PRO A 184 -1.93 11.82 -20.96
C PRO A 184 -1.45 12.66 -19.77
N GLN A 185 -2.38 13.22 -18.98
CA GLN A 185 -2.08 14.09 -17.83
C GLN A 185 -1.36 13.30 -16.74
N ILE A 186 -1.86 12.11 -16.42
CA ILE A 186 -1.24 11.17 -15.49
C ILE A 186 0.14 10.75 -15.99
N SER A 187 0.26 10.44 -17.28
CA SER A 187 1.51 10.00 -17.90
C SER A 187 2.58 11.10 -17.86
N TYR A 188 2.18 12.36 -18.09
CA TYR A 188 3.04 13.53 -17.95
C TYR A 188 3.50 13.70 -16.49
N LEU A 189 2.59 13.62 -15.52
CA LEU A 189 2.93 13.76 -14.10
C LEU A 189 3.98 12.73 -13.64
N VAL A 190 3.89 11.49 -14.14
CA VAL A 190 4.83 10.41 -13.84
C VAL A 190 6.17 10.59 -14.56
N SER A 191 6.14 11.01 -15.83
CA SER A 191 7.34 11.08 -16.67
C SER A 191 8.16 12.37 -16.48
N ALA A 192 7.50 13.51 -16.31
CA ALA A 192 8.13 14.82 -16.11
C ALA A 192 8.33 15.17 -14.63
N GLY A 193 7.49 14.63 -13.75
CA GLY A 193 7.59 14.83 -12.30
C GLY A 193 8.42 13.74 -11.64
N ARG A 194 7.73 12.75 -11.06
CA ARG A 194 8.32 11.65 -10.28
C ARG A 194 7.47 10.38 -10.44
N PRO A 195 8.06 9.18 -10.26
CA PRO A 195 7.30 7.93 -10.22
C PRO A 195 6.09 8.01 -9.28
N MET A 196 4.95 7.49 -9.73
CA MET A 196 3.68 7.55 -9.00
C MET A 196 3.78 6.84 -7.65
N SER A 197 3.31 7.48 -6.57
CA SER A 197 3.14 6.80 -5.28
C SER A 197 1.94 5.85 -5.30
N VAL A 198 1.95 4.84 -4.44
CA VAL A 198 0.80 3.93 -4.27
C VAL A 198 -0.46 4.71 -3.87
N SER A 199 -0.31 5.69 -2.97
CA SER A 199 -1.40 6.59 -2.56
C SER A 199 -2.08 7.30 -3.74
N MET A 200 -1.28 7.86 -4.65
CA MET A 200 -1.78 8.50 -5.86
C MET A 200 -2.47 7.50 -6.78
N GLY A 201 -1.85 6.33 -7.01
CA GLY A 201 -2.43 5.30 -7.88
C GLY A 201 -3.80 4.82 -7.41
N ASN A 202 -3.97 4.63 -6.11
CA ASN A 202 -5.25 4.24 -5.51
C ASN A 202 -6.30 5.35 -5.61
N ALA A 203 -5.92 6.60 -5.35
CA ALA A 203 -6.82 7.75 -5.51
C ALA A 203 -7.24 7.97 -6.97
N ILE A 204 -6.33 7.79 -7.93
CA ILE A 204 -6.62 7.86 -9.36
C ILE A 204 -7.58 6.73 -9.78
N ARG A 205 -7.37 5.51 -9.27
CA ARG A 205 -8.28 4.38 -9.54
C ARG A 205 -9.68 4.65 -9.01
N HIS A 206 -9.79 5.21 -7.80
CA HIS A 206 -11.06 5.62 -7.22
C HIS A 206 -11.73 6.71 -8.07
N LEU A 207 -11.01 7.74 -8.49
CA LEU A 207 -11.56 8.78 -9.35
C LEU A 207 -12.04 8.22 -10.70
N LYS A 208 -11.28 7.32 -11.32
CA LYS A 208 -11.68 6.64 -12.57
C LYS A 208 -12.96 5.82 -12.38
N TYR A 209 -13.11 5.18 -11.23
CA TYR A 209 -14.34 4.47 -10.87
C TYR A 209 -15.53 5.42 -10.76
N GLU A 210 -15.39 6.54 -10.03
CA GLU A 210 -16.44 7.56 -9.91
C GLU A 210 -16.86 8.11 -11.29
N ILE A 211 -15.91 8.35 -12.20
CA ILE A 211 -16.20 8.78 -13.58
C ILE A 211 -16.98 7.69 -14.35
N SER A 212 -16.75 6.41 -14.07
CA SER A 212 -17.39 5.28 -14.77
C SER A 212 -18.86 5.08 -14.40
N ILE A 213 -19.24 5.49 -13.20
CA ILE A 213 -20.60 5.34 -12.66
C ILE A 213 -21.43 6.64 -12.78
N LEU A 214 -20.89 7.68 -13.40
CA LEU A 214 -21.62 8.92 -13.66
C LEU A 214 -22.86 8.66 -14.51
N ASP A 215 -23.96 9.31 -14.13
CA ASP A 215 -25.18 9.32 -14.92
C ASP A 215 -24.94 10.04 -16.26
N ILE A 216 -25.40 9.41 -17.34
CA ILE A 216 -25.25 9.91 -18.71
C ILE A 216 -26.18 11.09 -18.95
N ASP A 217 -27.32 11.14 -18.27
CA ASP A 217 -28.33 12.18 -18.45
C ASP A 217 -28.04 13.44 -17.63
N MET A 218 -27.01 13.41 -16.78
CA MET A 218 -26.63 14.54 -15.94
C MET A 218 -26.00 15.68 -16.75
N PRO A 219 -26.40 16.93 -16.54
CA PRO A 219 -25.73 18.08 -17.15
C PRO A 219 -24.23 18.11 -16.85
N GLU A 220 -23.42 18.52 -17.83
CA GLU A 220 -21.95 18.49 -17.72
C GLU A 220 -21.42 19.23 -16.48
N GLN A 221 -21.98 20.40 -16.18
CA GLN A 221 -21.54 21.20 -15.03
C GLN A 221 -21.86 20.51 -13.70
N ASP A 222 -23.02 19.87 -13.60
CA ASP A 222 -23.42 19.14 -12.38
C ASP A 222 -22.57 17.89 -12.19
N ALA A 223 -22.25 17.18 -13.28
CA ALA A 223 -21.34 16.04 -13.24
C ALA A 223 -19.92 16.45 -12.81
N LYS A 224 -19.41 17.60 -13.27
CA LYS A 224 -18.13 18.15 -12.79
C LYS A 224 -18.16 18.51 -11.31
N ASN A 225 -19.22 19.18 -10.86
CA ASN A 225 -19.41 19.55 -9.46
C ASN A 225 -19.45 18.28 -8.58
N PHE A 226 -20.20 17.27 -9.00
CA PHE A 226 -20.28 15.96 -8.35
C PHE A 226 -18.90 15.31 -8.22
N LEU A 227 -18.11 15.24 -9.30
CA LEU A 227 -16.75 14.67 -9.25
C LEU A 227 -15.83 15.47 -8.30
N CYS A 228 -15.91 16.80 -8.32
CA CYS A 228 -15.16 17.66 -7.41
C CYS A 228 -15.54 17.43 -5.94
N GLU A 229 -16.82 17.18 -5.66
CA GLU A 229 -17.29 16.77 -4.33
C GLU A 229 -16.81 15.39 -3.94
N ARG A 230 -16.85 14.39 -4.84
CA ARG A 230 -16.28 13.06 -4.59
C ARG A 230 -14.80 13.14 -4.23
N ILE A 231 -14.03 14.00 -4.90
CA ILE A 231 -12.63 14.25 -4.55
C ILE A 231 -12.50 14.87 -3.16
N ASN A 232 -13.34 15.84 -2.80
CA ASN A 232 -13.33 16.44 -1.46
C ASN A 232 -13.65 15.41 -0.37
N HIS A 233 -14.65 14.55 -0.60
CA HIS A 233 -15.00 13.45 0.31
C HIS A 233 -13.85 12.47 0.46
N PHE A 234 -13.20 12.08 -0.65
CA PHE A 234 -12.02 11.22 -0.58
C PHE A 234 -10.91 11.83 0.29
N ILE A 235 -10.57 13.11 0.09
CA ILE A 235 -9.54 13.79 0.89
C ILE A 235 -9.96 13.86 2.37
N ARG A 236 -11.20 14.25 2.63
CA ARG A 236 -11.73 14.38 3.99
C ARG A 236 -11.72 13.04 4.72
N ASP A 237 -12.38 12.03 4.15
CA ASP A 237 -12.70 10.80 4.88
C ASP A 237 -11.50 9.85 4.89
N ARG A 238 -10.82 9.70 3.75
CA ARG A 238 -9.75 8.70 3.57
C ARG A 238 -8.38 9.19 3.99
N ILE A 239 -8.20 10.50 4.19
CA ILE A 239 -6.92 11.10 4.59
C ILE A 239 -7.08 11.88 5.90
N VAL A 240 -7.93 12.91 5.95
CA VAL A 240 -7.99 13.80 7.13
C VAL A 240 -8.60 13.12 8.35
N VAL A 241 -9.78 12.51 8.20
CA VAL A 241 -10.47 11.80 9.29
C VAL A 241 -9.70 10.52 9.64
N ALA A 242 -9.20 9.80 8.64
CA ALA A 242 -8.33 8.64 8.88
C ALA A 242 -7.09 9.00 9.71
N ASP A 243 -6.41 10.12 9.38
CA ASP A 243 -5.30 10.64 10.17
C ASP A 243 -5.70 10.88 11.64
N GLN A 244 -6.87 11.48 11.89
CA GLN A 244 -7.35 11.78 13.25
C GLN A 244 -7.58 10.50 14.07
N VAL A 245 -8.24 9.50 13.48
CA VAL A 245 -8.47 8.21 14.17
C VAL A 245 -7.14 7.52 14.48
N ILE A 246 -6.17 7.55 13.55
CA ILE A 246 -4.84 6.99 13.79
C ILE A 246 -4.12 7.71 14.93
N GLN A 247 -4.22 9.04 15.01
CA GLN A 247 -3.61 9.80 16.11
C GLN A 247 -4.20 9.41 17.47
N GLN A 248 -5.53 9.29 17.56
CA GLN A 248 -6.21 8.83 18.79
C GLN A 248 -5.78 7.42 19.20
N LEU A 249 -5.66 6.50 18.25
CA LEU A 249 -5.17 5.14 18.53
C LEU A 249 -3.70 5.11 18.95
N CYS A 250 -2.87 6.02 18.40
CA CYS A 250 -1.49 6.17 18.84
C CYS A 250 -1.40 6.77 20.25
N LEU A 251 -2.28 7.73 20.59
CA LEU A 251 -2.35 8.33 21.92
C LEU A 251 -2.55 7.28 23.02
N GLU A 252 -3.41 6.30 22.78
CA GLU A 252 -3.65 5.17 23.70
C GLU A 252 -2.43 4.24 23.88
N LYS A 253 -1.39 4.37 23.05
CA LYS A 253 -0.19 3.51 23.08
C LYS A 253 1.06 4.20 23.60
N ILE A 254 1.03 5.53 23.72
CA ILE A 254 2.14 6.31 24.29
C ILE A 254 1.82 6.54 25.77
N HIS A 255 2.73 6.14 26.64
CA HIS A 255 2.58 6.26 28.09
C HIS A 255 3.56 7.27 28.67
N ASN A 256 3.30 7.68 29.92
CA ASN A 256 4.22 8.53 30.66
C ASN A 256 5.55 7.78 30.91
N GLY A 257 6.66 8.45 30.59
CA GLY A 257 8.02 7.90 30.66
C GLY A 257 8.50 7.24 29.38
N ASP A 258 7.66 7.13 28.35
CA ASP A 258 8.05 6.50 27.09
C ASP A 258 9.16 7.28 26.37
N ILE A 259 10.06 6.52 25.77
CA ILE A 259 11.05 7.00 24.81
C ILE A 259 10.64 6.45 23.45
N VAL A 260 10.06 7.33 22.63
CA VAL A 260 9.48 7.00 21.33
C VAL A 260 10.49 7.24 20.22
N LEU A 261 10.83 6.21 19.45
CA LEU A 261 11.71 6.36 18.30
C LEU A 261 10.91 6.48 17.00
N THR A 262 11.30 7.43 16.15
CA THR A 262 10.77 7.61 14.80
C THR A 262 11.90 7.79 13.79
N TYR A 263 11.60 7.53 12.51
CA TYR A 263 12.58 7.56 11.42
C TYR A 263 12.14 8.47 10.28
N ALA A 264 13.07 9.29 9.80
CA ALA A 264 12.88 10.31 8.78
C ALA A 264 11.74 11.29 9.16
N ARG A 265 10.80 11.53 8.23
CA ARG A 265 9.60 12.34 8.48
C ARG A 265 8.35 11.62 8.00
N SER A 266 7.36 11.52 8.89
CA SER A 266 6.00 11.10 8.56
C SER A 266 5.01 12.11 9.14
N SER A 267 4.11 12.64 8.30
CA SER A 267 3.10 13.60 8.74
C SER A 267 2.12 13.01 9.74
N VAL A 268 1.79 11.72 9.64
CA VAL A 268 0.86 11.05 10.56
C VAL A 268 1.50 10.85 11.92
N VAL A 269 2.78 10.42 11.95
CA VAL A 269 3.53 10.26 13.20
C VAL A 269 3.81 11.61 13.85
N GLU A 270 4.17 12.63 13.06
CA GLU A 270 4.35 14.00 13.54
C GLU A 270 3.10 14.51 14.27
N LYS A 271 1.92 14.39 13.64
CA LYS A 271 0.65 14.77 14.26
C LYS A 271 0.34 13.96 15.52
N ALA A 272 0.58 12.64 15.50
CA ALA A 272 0.32 11.78 16.66
C ALA A 272 1.19 12.14 17.88
N LEU A 273 2.47 12.48 17.65
CA LEU A 273 3.37 12.95 18.71
C LEU A 273 2.92 14.31 19.26
N LEU A 274 2.50 15.23 18.39
CA LEU A 274 2.00 16.54 18.82
C LEU A 274 0.70 16.41 19.63
N GLU A 275 -0.23 15.56 19.21
CA GLU A 275 -1.47 15.29 19.93
C GLU A 275 -1.20 14.64 21.29
N ALA A 276 -0.26 13.69 21.36
CA ALA A 276 0.18 13.10 22.64
C ALA A 276 0.75 14.13 23.61
N HIS A 277 1.50 15.11 23.10
CA HIS A 277 2.02 16.20 23.91
C HIS A 277 0.91 17.16 24.38
N GLN A 278 -0.04 17.49 23.49
CA GLN A 278 -1.21 18.31 23.83
C GLN A 278 -2.11 17.64 24.87
N ALA A 279 -2.17 16.31 24.89
CA ALA A 279 -2.84 15.52 25.92
C ALA A 279 -2.02 15.40 27.23
N HIS A 280 -0.93 16.16 27.38
CA HIS A 280 -0.06 16.20 28.56
C HIS A 280 0.62 14.88 28.92
N ILE A 281 0.82 13.98 27.95
CA ILE A 281 1.62 12.77 28.17
C ILE A 281 3.09 13.16 28.20
N SER A 282 3.79 12.73 29.26
CA SER A 282 5.22 13.01 29.45
C SER A 282 6.07 11.94 28.77
N PHE A 283 6.60 12.22 27.59
CA PHE A 283 7.47 11.31 26.83
C PHE A 283 8.62 12.07 26.16
N SER A 284 9.60 11.34 25.63
CA SER A 284 10.68 11.91 24.81
C SER A 284 10.76 11.23 23.45
N VAL A 285 11.30 11.92 22.46
CA VAL A 285 11.37 11.43 21.08
C VAL A 285 12.81 11.29 20.62
N ILE A 286 13.15 10.14 20.04
CA ILE A 286 14.39 9.94 19.30
C ILE A 286 14.07 9.98 17.81
N VAL A 287 14.62 10.97 17.10
CA VAL A 287 14.45 11.14 15.67
C VAL A 287 15.70 10.63 14.96
N VAL A 288 15.54 9.56 14.19
CA VAL A 288 16.61 8.97 13.38
C VAL A 288 16.52 9.51 11.95
N ASP A 289 17.63 10.02 11.41
CA ASP A 289 17.69 10.55 10.05
C ASP A 289 18.74 9.83 9.18
N SER A 290 18.57 9.96 7.87
CA SER A 290 19.54 9.50 6.89
C SER A 290 19.60 10.41 5.67
N LEU A 291 20.77 10.41 5.03
CA LEU A 291 20.98 11.03 3.73
C LEU A 291 20.25 10.22 2.62
N PRO A 292 19.93 10.83 1.46
CA PRO A 292 20.35 12.15 0.99
C PRO A 292 19.39 13.31 1.28
N LEU A 293 18.12 13.04 1.61
CA LEU A 293 17.10 14.10 1.72
C LEU A 293 17.14 14.84 3.07
N GLY A 294 17.59 14.20 4.16
CA GLY A 294 17.71 14.85 5.48
C GLY A 294 16.38 15.45 5.98
N GLU A 295 15.29 14.72 5.79
CA GLU A 295 13.93 15.24 5.99
C GLU A 295 13.54 15.37 7.46
N ALA A 296 14.24 14.64 8.33
CA ALA A 296 13.92 14.64 9.75
C ALA A 296 14.18 16.02 10.38
N LYS A 297 14.96 16.90 9.74
CA LYS A 297 15.18 18.29 10.18
C LYS A 297 13.88 19.07 10.39
N HIS A 298 12.89 18.87 9.52
CA HIS A 298 11.60 19.55 9.66
C HIS A 298 10.79 18.99 10.83
N LEU A 299 10.82 17.66 11.02
CA LEU A 299 10.20 17.01 12.17
C LEU A 299 10.85 17.49 13.47
N LEU A 300 12.18 17.51 13.51
CA LEU A 300 12.97 17.98 14.64
C LEU A 300 12.58 19.40 15.04
N HIS A 301 12.56 20.34 14.08
CA HIS A 301 12.13 21.71 14.32
C HIS A 301 10.74 21.76 14.93
N THR A 302 9.78 21.05 14.35
CA THR A 302 8.38 21.02 14.80
C THR A 302 8.25 20.50 16.24
N LEU A 303 8.93 19.40 16.58
CA LEU A 303 8.90 18.82 17.92
C LEU A 303 9.60 19.72 18.96
N THR A 304 10.75 20.30 18.60
CA THR A 304 11.47 21.22 19.49
C THR A 304 10.72 22.52 19.74
N SER A 305 10.05 23.07 18.71
CA SER A 305 9.21 24.26 18.85
C SER A 305 7.97 24.01 19.71
N ALA A 306 7.48 22.77 19.73
CA ALA A 306 6.39 22.35 20.62
C ALA A 306 6.84 22.10 22.07
N GLY A 307 8.15 22.09 22.35
CA GLY A 307 8.68 21.83 23.70
C GLY A 307 8.83 20.34 24.06
N ILE A 308 8.77 19.44 23.06
CA ILE A 308 8.93 18.00 23.30
C ILE A 308 10.42 17.65 23.41
N PRO A 309 10.88 16.97 24.49
CA PRO A 309 12.26 16.53 24.62
C PRO A 309 12.65 15.62 23.46
N THR A 310 13.56 16.10 22.60
CA THR A 310 13.88 15.44 21.34
C THR A 310 15.39 15.22 21.19
N THR A 311 15.79 13.98 20.87
CA THR A 311 17.16 13.59 20.54
C THR A 311 17.26 13.29 19.05
N TYR A 312 18.26 13.86 18.37
CA TYR A 312 18.51 13.60 16.95
C TYR A 312 19.73 12.70 16.77
N ILE A 313 19.60 11.64 15.98
CA ILE A 313 20.70 10.74 15.64
C ILE A 313 20.68 10.39 14.16
N THR A 314 21.84 9.99 13.64
CA THR A 314 21.94 9.38 12.31
C THR A 314 21.75 7.87 12.40
N LEU A 315 21.28 7.25 11.30
CA LEU A 315 21.01 5.82 11.25
C LEU A 315 22.13 4.90 11.81
N PRO A 316 23.44 5.15 11.58
CA PRO A 316 24.51 4.32 12.15
C PRO A 316 24.61 4.35 13.69
N ALA A 317 24.10 5.38 14.35
CA ALA A 317 24.10 5.49 15.81
C ALA A 317 22.93 4.72 16.48
N LEU A 318 22.01 4.18 15.68
CA LEU A 318 20.82 3.46 16.17
C LEU A 318 21.14 2.34 17.18
N PRO A 319 22.14 1.45 16.97
CA PRO A 319 22.40 0.36 17.91
C PRO A 319 22.74 0.83 19.33
N SER A 320 23.37 2.01 19.45
CA SER A 320 23.85 2.54 20.74
C SER A 320 22.72 3.10 21.60
N ILE A 321 21.62 3.55 21.01
CA ILE A 321 20.52 4.19 21.74
C ILE A 321 19.31 3.25 21.94
N LEU A 322 19.27 2.13 21.21
CA LEU A 322 18.10 1.27 21.14
C LEU A 322 17.72 0.63 22.49
N SER A 323 18.68 0.47 23.40
CA SER A 323 18.44 0.00 24.77
C SER A 323 17.54 0.91 25.59
N SER A 324 17.48 2.21 25.24
CA SER A 324 16.65 3.20 25.91
C SER A 324 15.28 3.34 25.26
N VAL A 325 15.06 2.79 24.07
CA VAL A 325 13.82 2.97 23.32
C VAL A 325 12.74 2.03 23.85
N THR A 326 11.57 2.59 24.10
CA THR A 326 10.39 1.83 24.61
C THR A 326 9.45 1.40 23.50
N THR A 327 9.23 2.28 22.50
CA THR A 327 8.31 2.06 21.40
C THR A 327 8.85 2.72 20.12
N VAL A 328 8.63 2.08 18.98
CA VAL A 328 8.96 2.64 17.66
C VAL A 328 7.68 2.98 16.91
N LEU A 329 7.56 4.23 16.44
CA LEU A 329 6.50 4.68 15.54
C LEU A 329 7.06 4.95 14.14
N LEU A 330 6.51 4.29 13.13
CA LEU A 330 6.93 4.45 11.73
C LEU A 330 5.76 4.90 10.87
N GLY A 331 6.03 5.78 9.91
CA GLY A 331 5.09 6.09 8.84
C GLY A 331 5.22 5.14 7.66
N ALA A 332 4.12 4.87 6.97
CA ALA A 332 4.12 4.09 5.74
C ALA A 332 3.97 4.97 4.49
N HIS A 333 4.73 4.63 3.44
CA HIS A 333 4.39 5.07 2.09
C HIS A 333 3.29 4.18 1.50
N ALA A 334 3.40 2.87 1.70
CA ALA A 334 2.40 1.89 1.35
C ALA A 334 2.53 0.63 2.21
N LEU A 335 1.47 -0.17 2.24
CA LEU A 335 1.47 -1.49 2.87
C LEU A 335 1.00 -2.52 1.84
N HIS A 336 1.81 -3.51 1.57
CA HIS A 336 1.50 -4.54 0.57
C HIS A 336 0.57 -5.60 1.15
N SER A 337 -0.14 -6.33 0.28
CA SER A 337 -1.08 -7.39 0.69
C SER A 337 -0.43 -8.52 1.48
N ASN A 338 0.87 -8.78 1.32
CA ASN A 338 1.60 -9.72 2.18
C ASN A 338 1.97 -9.14 3.56
N GLY A 339 1.53 -7.93 3.89
CA GLY A 339 1.84 -7.22 5.14
C GLY A 339 3.20 -6.52 5.15
N ALA A 340 3.96 -6.57 4.06
CA ALA A 340 5.25 -5.89 3.98
C ALA A 340 5.07 -4.37 3.91
N LEU A 341 5.81 -3.65 4.75
CA LEU A 341 5.79 -2.19 4.79
C LEU A 341 6.75 -1.63 3.76
N PHE A 342 6.22 -0.84 2.83
CA PHE A 342 7.01 -0.04 1.91
C PHE A 342 7.13 1.38 2.45
N SER A 343 8.34 1.78 2.85
CA SER A 343 8.59 3.11 3.42
C SER A 343 10.00 3.56 3.09
N ARG A 344 10.50 4.63 3.75
CA ARG A 344 11.77 5.27 3.44
C ARG A 344 12.95 4.33 3.63
N ALA A 345 13.92 4.39 2.72
CA ALA A 345 15.11 3.53 2.74
C ALA A 345 15.90 3.69 4.05
N GLY A 346 15.90 2.66 4.89
CA GLY A 346 16.38 2.70 6.27
C GLY A 346 15.31 2.23 7.27
N THR A 347 14.03 2.24 6.88
CA THR A 347 12.90 1.79 7.72
C THR A 347 13.04 0.31 8.07
N ALA A 348 13.49 -0.52 7.12
CA ALA A 348 13.69 -1.94 7.36
C ALA A 348 14.77 -2.18 8.42
N LEU A 349 15.87 -1.41 8.39
CA LEU A 349 16.95 -1.48 9.37
C LEU A 349 16.44 -1.08 10.77
N VAL A 350 15.68 0.01 10.86
CA VAL A 350 15.10 0.47 12.12
C VAL A 350 14.19 -0.60 12.72
N ALA A 351 13.26 -1.13 11.93
CA ALA A 351 12.32 -2.16 12.37
C ALA A 351 13.02 -3.47 12.77
N MET A 352 14.02 -3.92 12.00
CA MET A 352 14.79 -5.13 12.29
C MET A 352 15.57 -5.02 13.60
N MET A 353 16.26 -3.89 13.81
CA MET A 353 17.03 -3.68 15.03
C MET A 353 16.10 -3.58 16.24
N ALA A 354 15.02 -2.79 16.15
CA ALA A 354 14.03 -2.69 17.22
C ALA A 354 13.45 -4.06 17.60
N ARG A 355 13.06 -4.85 16.60
CA ARG A 355 12.53 -6.20 16.80
C ARG A 355 13.52 -7.13 17.50
N SER A 356 14.81 -7.07 17.15
CA SER A 356 15.84 -7.93 17.78
C SER A 356 16.08 -7.59 19.26
N ARG A 357 15.72 -6.38 19.69
CA ARG A 357 15.74 -5.95 21.10
C ARG A 357 14.40 -6.10 21.82
N GLY A 358 13.39 -6.67 21.16
CA GLY A 358 12.04 -6.82 21.73
C GLY A 358 11.24 -5.52 21.81
N VAL A 359 11.69 -4.45 21.16
CA VAL A 359 10.99 -3.16 21.13
C VAL A 359 9.82 -3.25 20.13
N PRO A 360 8.58 -2.90 20.52
CA PRO A 360 7.43 -2.93 19.63
C PRO A 360 7.55 -1.88 18.51
N VAL A 361 7.23 -2.32 17.29
CA VAL A 361 7.25 -1.50 16.07
C VAL A 361 5.82 -1.30 15.59
N LEU A 362 5.29 -0.09 15.77
CA LEU A 362 3.96 0.31 15.33
C LEU A 362 4.06 1.13 14.05
N VAL A 363 3.26 0.76 13.06
CA VAL A 363 3.26 1.41 11.74
C VAL A 363 1.96 2.18 11.56
N CYS A 364 2.03 3.49 11.49
CA CYS A 364 0.89 4.37 11.21
C CYS A 364 0.64 4.41 9.71
N CYS A 365 -0.50 3.90 9.27
CA CYS A 365 -0.85 3.81 7.85
C CYS A 365 -2.37 3.87 7.65
N GLU A 366 -2.80 4.82 6.85
CA GLU A 366 -4.16 5.00 6.38
C GLU A 366 -4.51 3.90 5.40
N THR A 367 -5.73 3.40 5.46
CA THR A 367 -6.12 2.24 4.64
C THR A 367 -5.90 2.51 3.15
N TYR A 368 -6.20 3.71 2.65
CA TYR A 368 -6.11 4.02 1.22
C TYR A 368 -4.70 3.86 0.60
N LYS A 369 -3.64 3.76 1.42
CA LYS A 369 -2.27 3.45 0.99
C LYS A 369 -1.96 1.96 0.83
N PHE A 370 -2.91 1.08 1.15
CA PHE A 370 -2.71 -0.35 0.99
C PHE A 370 -2.68 -0.71 -0.51
N SER A 371 -1.80 -1.64 -0.87
CA SER A 371 -1.62 -2.13 -2.22
C SER A 371 -1.99 -3.60 -2.31
N ASP A 372 -2.85 -3.94 -3.28
CA ASP A 372 -3.17 -5.33 -3.63
C ASP A 372 -1.93 -6.08 -4.14
N GLY A 373 -1.02 -5.35 -4.79
CA GLY A 373 0.24 -5.87 -5.28
C GLY A 373 1.19 -6.29 -4.16
N VAL A 374 1.95 -7.35 -4.42
CA VAL A 374 3.03 -7.84 -3.58
C VAL A 374 4.37 -7.48 -4.22
N SER A 375 5.29 -6.93 -3.43
CA SER A 375 6.72 -6.91 -3.74
C SER A 375 7.43 -7.83 -2.76
N LEU A 376 8.42 -8.57 -3.25
CA LEU A 376 9.23 -9.48 -2.45
C LEU A 376 10.59 -8.87 -2.06
N ASP A 377 10.95 -7.77 -2.71
CA ASP A 377 12.22 -7.10 -2.56
C ASP A 377 12.07 -5.58 -2.70
N SER A 378 13.16 -4.86 -2.47
CA SER A 378 13.24 -3.40 -2.56
C SER A 378 13.77 -2.88 -3.90
N PHE A 379 14.06 -3.75 -4.87
CA PHE A 379 14.70 -3.37 -6.14
C PHE A 379 13.77 -3.55 -7.34
N THR A 380 12.64 -4.23 -7.25
CA THR A 380 11.66 -4.38 -8.34
C THR A 380 10.86 -3.09 -8.55
N LYS A 381 10.45 -2.43 -7.46
CA LYS A 381 9.73 -1.16 -7.46
C LYS A 381 10.31 -0.23 -6.40
N ASN A 382 10.92 0.85 -6.84
CA ASN A 382 11.58 1.84 -6.02
C ASN A 382 11.72 3.15 -6.81
N GLU A 383 12.19 4.18 -6.13
CA GLU A 383 12.47 5.49 -6.67
C GLU A 383 13.91 5.86 -6.31
N LEU A 384 14.67 6.40 -7.26
CA LEU A 384 16.02 6.90 -7.00
C LEU A 384 15.97 8.38 -6.64
N ALA A 385 16.69 8.74 -5.58
CA ALA A 385 16.91 10.13 -5.24
C ALA A 385 17.69 10.83 -6.36
N PRO A 386 17.48 12.15 -6.57
CA PRO A 386 18.36 12.93 -7.42
C PRO A 386 19.80 12.77 -6.95
N ALA A 387 20.73 12.61 -7.90
CA ALA A 387 22.14 12.63 -7.56
C ALA A 387 22.46 13.92 -6.81
N PRO A 388 23.33 13.89 -5.78
CA PRO A 388 23.74 15.10 -5.08
C PRO A 388 24.24 16.12 -6.10
N LYS A 389 23.78 17.39 -5.97
CA LYS A 389 24.20 18.49 -6.85
C LYS A 389 25.72 18.59 -6.77
N LYS A 390 26.40 18.14 -7.83
CA LYS A 390 27.86 18.21 -7.91
C LYS A 390 28.31 19.64 -8.10
N SER A 391 29.55 19.94 -7.72
CA SER A 391 30.24 21.11 -8.24
C SER A 391 30.30 21.02 -9.78
N PRO A 392 30.23 22.16 -10.51
CA PRO A 392 30.18 22.17 -11.98
C PRO A 392 31.37 21.47 -12.67
N ASN A 393 32.45 21.16 -11.93
CA ASN A 393 33.69 20.58 -12.46
C ASN A 393 33.93 19.10 -12.07
N SER A 394 32.97 18.41 -11.46
CA SER A 394 33.14 17.00 -11.06
C SER A 394 32.34 16.05 -11.96
N THR A 395 32.97 15.53 -13.01
CA THR A 395 32.49 14.31 -13.67
C THR A 395 32.83 13.12 -12.77
N ASN A 396 31.87 12.19 -12.58
CA ASN A 396 32.21 10.95 -11.88
C ASN A 396 33.18 10.17 -12.77
N PRO A 397 34.20 9.50 -12.21
CA PRO A 397 34.99 8.57 -12.99
C PRO A 397 34.08 7.49 -13.60
N PRO A 398 34.44 6.93 -14.76
CA PRO A 398 33.57 6.04 -15.55
C PRO A 398 33.13 4.78 -14.80
N ASN A 399 33.90 4.36 -13.77
CA ASN A 399 33.60 3.19 -12.95
C ASN A 399 32.86 3.52 -11.64
N LEU A 400 32.45 4.78 -11.42
CA LEU A 400 31.70 5.20 -10.23
C LEU A 400 30.23 5.46 -10.55
N HIS A 401 29.38 4.57 -10.06
CA HIS A 401 27.93 4.73 -10.08
C HIS A 401 27.43 5.12 -8.69
N VAL A 402 26.78 6.28 -8.60
CA VAL A 402 26.13 6.74 -7.37
C VAL A 402 24.65 6.38 -7.44
N LEU A 403 24.18 5.59 -6.49
CA LEU A 403 22.79 5.17 -6.38
C LEU A 403 22.28 5.46 -4.98
N SER A 404 21.06 5.99 -4.89
CA SER A 404 20.41 6.27 -3.62
C SER A 404 18.92 5.94 -3.74
N PRO A 405 18.49 4.71 -3.44
CA PRO A 405 17.07 4.38 -3.38
C PRO A 405 16.39 5.16 -2.26
N LEU A 406 15.17 5.62 -2.50
CA LEU A 406 14.39 6.40 -1.55
C LEU A 406 13.55 5.54 -0.62
N TYR A 407 13.21 4.32 -1.05
CA TYR A 407 12.35 3.41 -0.30
C TYR A 407 13.02 2.06 -0.06
N ASP A 408 12.55 1.35 0.96
CA ASP A 408 12.84 -0.05 1.19
C ASP A 408 11.57 -0.80 1.59
N LEU A 409 11.68 -2.13 1.58
CA LEU A 409 10.63 -3.04 1.97
C LEU A 409 10.99 -3.70 3.31
N THR A 410 10.16 -3.46 4.32
CA THR A 410 10.29 -4.05 5.65
C THR A 410 9.41 -5.30 5.75
N PRO A 411 9.99 -6.47 6.08
CA PRO A 411 9.22 -7.69 6.26
C PRO A 411 8.16 -7.58 7.37
N PRO A 412 6.98 -8.19 7.20
CA PRO A 412 5.91 -8.15 8.22
C PRO A 412 6.33 -8.73 9.57
N SER A 413 7.32 -9.65 9.61
CA SER A 413 7.84 -10.24 10.84
C SER A 413 8.50 -9.24 11.79
N ASN A 414 8.93 -8.08 11.27
CA ASN A 414 9.56 -7.01 12.05
C ASN A 414 8.56 -5.94 12.50
N ILE A 415 7.28 -6.08 12.12
CA ILE A 415 6.22 -5.14 12.46
C ILE A 415 5.36 -5.78 13.54
N THR A 416 5.12 -5.05 14.63
CA THR A 416 4.30 -5.54 15.74
C THR A 416 2.82 -5.36 15.43
N ALA A 417 2.44 -4.17 14.99
CA ALA A 417 1.07 -3.87 14.57
C ALA A 417 1.02 -2.68 13.61
N VAL A 418 -0.08 -2.59 12.88
CA VAL A 418 -0.39 -1.49 11.96
C VAL A 418 -1.56 -0.70 12.55
N VAL A 419 -1.34 0.59 12.80
CA VAL A 419 -2.35 1.53 13.29
C VAL A 419 -3.05 2.14 12.08
N THR A 420 -4.34 1.88 11.96
CA THR A 420 -5.19 2.35 10.85
C THR A 420 -6.49 2.94 11.39
N GLU A 421 -7.26 3.61 10.54
CA GLU A 421 -8.59 4.13 10.92
C GLU A 421 -9.63 3.04 11.19
N VAL A 422 -9.37 1.78 10.81
CA VAL A 422 -10.22 0.62 11.17
C VAL A 422 -9.78 -0.05 12.48
N GLY A 423 -8.76 0.51 13.14
CA GLY A 423 -8.20 0.00 14.39
C GLY A 423 -6.76 -0.49 14.25
N LEU A 424 -6.30 -1.14 15.33
CA LEU A 424 -4.99 -1.77 15.40
C LEU A 424 -5.06 -3.18 14.83
N ILE A 425 -4.41 -3.42 13.68
CA ILE A 425 -4.45 -4.69 12.98
C ILE A 425 -3.06 -5.32 12.86
N PRO A 426 -2.94 -6.65 12.84
CA PRO A 426 -1.67 -7.29 12.50
C PRO A 426 -1.39 -7.12 10.99
N PRO A 427 -0.12 -7.09 10.56
CA PRO A 427 0.25 -6.95 9.14
C PRO A 427 -0.38 -8.01 8.22
N SER A 428 -0.67 -9.21 8.73
CA SER A 428 -1.33 -10.29 7.98
C SER A 428 -2.80 -10.00 7.62
N SER A 429 -3.44 -9.04 8.28
CA SER A 429 -4.86 -8.69 8.03
C SER A 429 -5.06 -7.68 6.90
N VAL A 430 -3.97 -7.19 6.29
CA VAL A 430 -4.01 -6.20 5.22
C VAL A 430 -4.92 -6.61 4.04
N PRO A 431 -4.87 -7.86 3.51
CA PRO A 431 -5.77 -8.30 2.46
C PRO A 431 -7.25 -8.22 2.85
N MET A 432 -7.59 -8.52 4.10
CA MET A 432 -8.97 -8.48 4.57
C MET A 432 -9.53 -7.06 4.55
N VAL A 433 -8.71 -6.09 4.95
CA VAL A 433 -9.09 -4.66 4.91
C VAL A 433 -9.15 -4.13 3.46
N ILE A 434 -8.34 -4.66 2.55
CA ILE A 434 -8.45 -4.37 1.12
C ILE A 434 -9.78 -4.91 0.57
N SER A 435 -10.08 -6.20 0.80
CA SER A 435 -11.30 -6.83 0.31
C SER A 435 -12.56 -6.18 0.89
N GLY A 436 -12.54 -5.81 2.18
CA GLY A 436 -13.63 -5.08 2.82
C GLY A 436 -13.93 -3.73 2.16
N ARG A 437 -12.93 -3.07 1.56
CA ARG A 437 -13.14 -1.82 0.81
C ARG A 437 -13.78 -2.02 -0.55
N GLY A 438 -13.61 -3.18 -1.18
CA GLY A 438 -14.29 -3.51 -2.43
C GLY A 438 -15.80 -3.67 -2.23
N LEU A 439 -16.22 -4.16 -1.06
CA LEU A 439 -17.62 -4.36 -0.71
C LEU A 439 -18.36 -3.03 -0.41
N ASN A 440 -17.69 -2.09 0.26
CA ASN A 440 -18.29 -0.80 0.63
C ASN A 440 -18.28 0.26 -0.49
N GLN A 441 -17.65 -0.01 -1.64
CA GLN A 441 -17.72 0.88 -2.81
C GLN A 441 -18.89 0.53 -3.76
N GLY A 442 -19.60 -0.57 -3.50
CA GLY A 442 -20.75 -1.02 -4.30
C GLY A 442 -22.08 -1.02 -3.54
N ALA A 443 -22.16 -0.34 -2.40
CA ALA A 443 -23.37 -0.24 -1.58
C ALA A 443 -23.88 1.21 -1.51
#